data_AF-A0A1W6JWX3-F1
#
_entry.id   AF-A0A1W6JWX3-F1
#
_cell.length_a   1.000
_cell.length_b   1.000
_cell.length_c   1.000
_cell.angle_alpha   90.00
_cell.angle_beta   90.00
_cell.angle_gamma   90.00
#
_symmetry.space_group_name_H-M   'P 1'
#
loop_
_entity.id
_entity.type
_entity.pdbx_description
1 polymer ?
#
loop_
_entity_poly.entity_id
_entity_poly.type
_entity_poly.pdbx_seq_one_letter_code
_entity_poly.pdbx_strand_id
1 'polypeptide(L)'
;MLEIRFHGRGGQGVVTASNLLAVASDLDGYWSSAFPIYGAERRGAEIEAYCRIDSKPIRVTSPIENPDYVVILDPTLLKISSNPLRGLKKSSVIVINSPETPTFNYRTFYTNATQIAVNFGLVKSGWPLVNIIMLGSLIKAIGKISLNSLEKAIDEEFDEKIAESNKKAIRYAYENTKEVKLVVA
;
A
#
# COMPACT_ATOMS: atom_id res chain seq x y z
N MET A 1 -7.62 -15.57 5.87
CA MET A 1 -6.80 -14.88 4.86
C MET A 1 -7.29 -13.47 4.62
N LEU A 2 -6.37 -12.50 4.67
CA LEU A 2 -6.51 -11.14 4.17
C LEU A 2 -5.84 -11.05 2.80
N GLU A 3 -6.50 -10.40 1.85
CA GLU A 3 -6.01 -10.24 0.49
C GLU A 3 -5.88 -8.74 0.11
N ILE A 4 -4.67 -8.32 -0.21
CA ILE A 4 -4.32 -6.92 -0.52
C ILE A 4 -3.81 -6.83 -1.95
N ARG A 5 -4.36 -5.88 -2.73
CA ARG A 5 -3.90 -5.57 -4.09
C ARG A 5 -3.39 -4.14 -4.18
N PHE A 6 -2.16 -3.99 -4.64
CA PHE A 6 -1.47 -2.72 -4.82
C PHE A 6 -1.53 -2.29 -6.29
N HIS A 7 -1.73 -0.99 -6.50
CA HIS A 7 -1.84 -0.33 -7.79
C HIS A 7 -0.91 0.88 -7.81
N GLY A 8 -0.04 0.95 -8.80
CA GLY A 8 0.85 2.09 -9.00
C GLY A 8 1.48 2.08 -10.38
N ARG A 9 2.50 2.91 -10.58
CA ARG A 9 3.26 2.98 -11.83
C ARG A 9 4.65 2.35 -11.69
N GLY A 10 5.19 1.88 -12.80
CA GLY A 10 6.56 1.39 -12.91
C GLY A 10 7.56 2.43 -12.40
N GLY A 11 8.30 2.08 -11.34
CA GLY A 11 9.23 2.97 -10.65
C GLY A 11 8.70 3.60 -9.35
N GLN A 12 7.42 3.44 -9.01
CA GLN A 12 6.85 3.94 -7.74
C GLN A 12 7.06 3.00 -6.55
N GLY A 13 7.62 1.80 -6.75
CA GLY A 13 7.92 0.86 -5.66
C GLY A 13 6.72 0.03 -5.19
N VAL A 14 5.79 -0.29 -6.09
CA VAL A 14 4.62 -1.16 -5.83
C VAL A 14 5.04 -2.52 -5.27
N VAL A 15 6.02 -3.17 -5.90
CA VAL A 15 6.54 -4.49 -5.50
C VAL A 15 7.23 -4.42 -4.13
N THR A 16 8.03 -3.38 -3.91
CA THR A 16 8.68 -3.13 -2.61
C THR A 16 7.65 -2.97 -1.50
N ALA A 17 6.55 -2.25 -1.74
CA ALA A 17 5.49 -2.11 -0.74
C ALA A 17 4.81 -3.44 -0.41
N SER A 18 4.46 -4.26 -1.41
CA SER A 18 3.85 -5.57 -1.14
C SER A 18 4.79 -6.50 -0.36
N ASN A 19 6.08 -6.47 -0.68
CA ASN A 19 7.08 -7.30 0.00
C ASN A 19 7.31 -6.85 1.45
N LEU A 20 7.46 -5.55 1.69
CA LEU A 20 7.61 -5.01 3.04
C LEU A 20 6.41 -5.33 3.93
N LEU A 21 5.18 -5.26 3.38
CA LEU A 21 4.00 -5.67 4.13
C LEU A 21 4.04 -7.17 4.49
N ALA A 22 4.51 -8.02 3.57
CA ALA A 22 4.64 -9.45 3.84
C ALA A 22 5.66 -9.73 4.94
N VAL A 23 6.84 -9.10 4.87
CA VAL A 23 7.88 -9.22 5.92
C VAL A 23 7.36 -8.70 7.26
N ALA A 24 6.72 -7.53 7.29
CA ALA A 24 6.12 -6.99 8.51
C ALA A 24 5.06 -7.92 9.11
N SER A 25 4.28 -8.60 8.27
CA SER A 25 3.26 -9.55 8.72
C SER A 25 3.88 -10.84 9.26
N ASP A 26 4.97 -11.31 8.66
CA ASP A 26 5.73 -12.47 9.13
C ASP A 26 6.36 -12.21 10.50
N LEU A 27 6.92 -11.01 10.71
CA LEU A 27 7.43 -10.55 12.00
C LEU A 27 6.34 -10.45 13.10
N ASP A 28 5.08 -10.25 12.72
CA ASP A 28 3.92 -10.31 13.64
C ASP A 28 3.39 -11.75 13.85
N GLY A 29 4.06 -12.77 13.27
CA GLY A 29 3.72 -14.18 13.43
C GLY A 29 2.63 -14.70 12.48
N TYR A 30 2.29 -13.95 11.43
CA TYR A 30 1.40 -14.41 10.38
C TYR A 30 2.15 -15.12 9.26
N TRP A 31 1.45 -15.97 8.53
CA TRP A 31 1.93 -16.46 7.23
C TRP A 31 1.64 -15.40 6.18
N SER A 32 2.65 -15.03 5.40
CA SER A 32 2.48 -14.03 4.34
C SER A 32 3.03 -14.52 3.00
N SER A 33 2.50 -13.94 1.92
CA SER A 33 3.01 -14.16 0.56
C SER A 33 2.80 -12.89 -0.24
N ALA A 34 3.85 -12.40 -0.89
CA ALA A 34 3.77 -11.28 -1.81
C ALA A 34 4.33 -11.67 -3.18
N PHE A 35 3.65 -11.23 -4.23
CA PHE A 35 4.11 -11.44 -5.59
C PHE A 35 3.55 -10.34 -6.50
N PRO A 36 4.33 -9.91 -7.50
CA PRO A 36 3.87 -8.93 -8.47
C PRO A 36 3.19 -9.59 -9.67
N ILE A 37 2.43 -8.81 -10.43
CA ILE A 37 2.10 -9.10 -11.82
C ILE A 37 2.62 -7.93 -12.66
N TYR A 38 3.61 -8.22 -13.49
CA TYR A 38 4.09 -7.33 -14.54
C TYR A 38 4.59 -8.15 -15.72
N GLY A 39 4.38 -7.64 -16.94
CA GLY A 39 4.97 -8.18 -18.17
C GLY A 39 6.30 -7.50 -18.53
N ALA A 40 6.60 -7.39 -19.83
CA ALA A 40 7.72 -6.61 -20.37
C ALA A 40 7.45 -5.09 -20.33
N GLU A 41 6.98 -4.60 -19.18
CA GLU A 41 6.41 -3.26 -19.03
C GLU A 41 7.48 -2.18 -18.90
N ARG A 42 7.23 -1.04 -19.54
CA ARG A 42 8.11 0.15 -19.50
C ARG A 42 7.84 0.96 -18.22
N ARG A 43 8.81 1.79 -17.81
CA ARG A 43 8.64 2.76 -16.72
C ARG A 43 7.37 3.61 -16.96
N GLY A 44 6.57 3.82 -15.92
CA GLY A 44 5.30 4.56 -16.02
C GLY A 44 4.08 3.72 -16.42
N ALA A 45 4.27 2.49 -16.90
CA ALA A 45 3.18 1.52 -17.05
C ALA A 45 2.54 1.21 -15.69
N GLU A 46 1.28 0.81 -15.70
CA GLU A 46 0.61 0.33 -14.49
C GLU A 46 1.25 -0.98 -14.02
N ILE A 47 1.46 -1.07 -12.71
CA ILE A 47 1.98 -2.25 -12.04
C ILE A 47 0.99 -2.67 -10.97
N GLU A 48 0.68 -3.96 -10.96
CA GLU A 48 -0.05 -4.59 -9.88
C GLU A 48 0.89 -5.44 -9.02
N ALA A 49 0.67 -5.42 -7.70
CA ALA A 49 1.27 -6.41 -6.82
C ALA A 49 0.28 -6.88 -5.76
N TYR A 50 0.55 -8.04 -5.20
CA TYR A 50 -0.35 -8.73 -4.31
C TYR A 50 0.35 -9.05 -3.00
N CYS A 51 -0.40 -8.99 -1.91
CA CYS A 51 0.02 -9.50 -0.62
C CYS A 51 -1.13 -10.26 0.02
N ARG A 52 -0.85 -11.48 0.48
CA ARG A 52 -1.76 -12.31 1.27
C ARG A 52 -1.20 -12.48 2.66
N ILE A 53 -2.07 -12.42 3.66
CA ILE A 53 -1.71 -12.59 5.07
C ILE A 53 -2.73 -13.53 5.72
N ASP A 54 -2.28 -14.55 6.45
CA ASP A 54 -3.17 -15.47 7.15
C ASP A 54 -2.57 -16.02 8.44
N SER A 55 -3.41 -16.55 9.33
CA SER A 55 -2.96 -17.26 10.54
C SER A 55 -2.53 -18.71 10.26
N LYS A 56 -2.60 -19.16 9.01
CA LYS A 56 -2.28 -20.51 8.55
C LYS A 56 -1.44 -20.46 7.27
N PRO A 57 -0.66 -21.52 6.95
CA PRO A 57 0.14 -21.57 5.73
C PRO A 57 -0.65 -21.26 4.45
N ILE A 58 -0.14 -20.37 3.61
CA ILE A 58 -0.76 -19.94 2.36
C ILE A 58 -0.21 -20.80 1.21
N ARG A 59 -1.11 -21.45 0.46
CA ARG A 59 -0.77 -22.25 -0.74
C ARG A 59 -1.24 -21.62 -2.05
N VAL A 60 -1.98 -20.52 -1.98
CA VAL A 60 -2.60 -19.87 -3.14
C VAL A 60 -1.62 -18.93 -3.80
N THR A 61 -1.32 -19.18 -5.08
CA THR A 61 -0.38 -18.40 -5.91
C THR A 61 -1.05 -17.68 -7.07
N SER A 62 -2.38 -17.77 -7.20
CA SER A 62 -3.14 -17.08 -8.24
C SER A 62 -3.27 -15.57 -7.95
N PRO A 63 -3.56 -14.73 -8.95
CA PRO A 63 -3.86 -13.30 -8.75
C PRO A 63 -5.02 -13.07 -7.77
N ILE A 64 -5.06 -11.90 -7.11
CA ILE A 64 -6.18 -11.51 -6.24
C ILE A 64 -7.25 -10.79 -7.08
N GLU A 65 -8.34 -11.50 -7.35
CA GLU A 65 -9.49 -10.94 -8.07
C GLU A 65 -10.37 -10.07 -7.18
N ASN A 66 -10.64 -10.53 -5.95
CA ASN A 66 -11.59 -9.90 -5.02
C ASN A 66 -10.89 -9.49 -3.70
N PRO A 67 -10.11 -8.39 -3.71
CA PRO A 67 -9.30 -8.00 -2.56
C PRO A 67 -10.13 -7.46 -1.40
N ASP A 68 -9.64 -7.65 -0.18
CA ASP A 68 -10.17 -7.00 1.02
C ASP A 68 -9.66 -5.56 1.13
N TYR A 69 -8.42 -5.31 0.68
CA TYR A 69 -7.82 -3.98 0.63
C TYR A 69 -7.25 -3.68 -0.76
N VAL A 70 -7.53 -2.49 -1.29
CA VAL A 70 -6.86 -1.98 -2.48
C VAL A 70 -6.04 -0.75 -2.11
N VAL A 71 -4.76 -0.76 -2.48
CA VAL A 71 -3.83 0.35 -2.25
C VAL A 71 -3.54 1.03 -3.57
N ILE A 72 -3.84 2.32 -3.68
CA ILE A 72 -3.65 3.11 -4.89
C ILE A 72 -2.59 4.17 -4.63
N LEU A 73 -1.39 3.97 -5.16
CA LEU A 73 -0.26 4.88 -5.03
C LEU A 73 -0.40 6.13 -5.92
N ASP A 74 -1.05 5.97 -7.08
CA ASP A 74 -1.28 7.01 -8.07
C ASP A 74 -2.77 7.10 -8.44
N PRO A 75 -3.48 8.15 -7.99
CA PRO A 75 -4.90 8.38 -8.31
C PRO A 75 -5.20 8.49 -9.80
N THR A 76 -4.21 8.81 -10.65
CA THR A 76 -4.43 8.90 -12.10
C THR A 76 -4.82 7.55 -12.70
N LEU A 77 -4.51 6.43 -12.02
CA LEU A 77 -4.93 5.09 -12.42
C LEU A 77 -6.46 4.89 -12.37
N LEU A 78 -7.20 5.73 -11.63
CA LEU A 78 -8.67 5.68 -11.62
C LEU A 78 -9.29 6.15 -12.93
N LYS A 79 -8.52 6.81 -13.80
CA LYS A 79 -8.99 7.37 -15.07
C LYS A 79 -8.65 6.48 -16.28
N ILE A 80 -7.99 5.34 -16.08
CA ILE A 80 -7.58 4.43 -17.15
C ILE A 80 -8.41 3.13 -17.12
N SER A 81 -8.32 2.34 -18.19
CA SER A 81 -9.19 1.20 -18.46
C SER A 81 -9.06 0.02 -17.50
N SER A 82 -7.93 -0.12 -16.82
CA SER A 82 -7.63 -1.24 -15.90
C SER A 82 -8.47 -1.26 -14.63
N ASN A 83 -9.01 -0.10 -14.24
CA ASN A 83 -9.88 0.09 -13.07
C ASN A 83 -9.35 -0.59 -11.79
N PRO A 84 -8.58 0.15 -10.96
CA PRO A 84 -8.08 -0.35 -9.67
C PRO A 84 -9.17 -0.91 -8.72
N LEU A 85 -10.42 -0.49 -8.91
CA LEU A 85 -11.58 -0.86 -8.08
C LEU A 85 -12.31 -2.13 -8.57
N ARG A 86 -11.74 -2.86 -9.55
CA ARG A 86 -12.34 -4.12 -10.05
C ARG A 86 -12.44 -5.19 -8.95
N GLY A 87 -13.55 -5.92 -8.89
CA GLY A 87 -13.73 -7.03 -7.93
C GLY A 87 -13.83 -6.62 -6.46
N LEU A 88 -13.99 -5.32 -6.14
CA LEU A 88 -14.23 -4.90 -4.77
C LEU A 88 -15.57 -5.47 -4.25
N LYS A 89 -15.51 -6.05 -3.04
CA LYS A 89 -16.67 -6.43 -2.24
C LYS A 89 -17.19 -5.21 -1.50
N LYS A 90 -18.45 -5.22 -1.04
CA LYS A 90 -18.99 -4.15 -0.17
C LYS A 90 -18.17 -3.92 1.10
N SER A 91 -17.51 -4.97 1.58
CA SER A 91 -16.63 -4.95 2.76
C SER A 91 -15.19 -4.50 2.44
N SER A 92 -14.83 -4.33 1.17
CA SER A 92 -13.48 -3.94 0.77
C SER A 92 -13.18 -2.50 1.19
N VAL A 93 -11.91 -2.26 1.47
CA VAL A 93 -11.40 -0.97 1.92
C VAL A 93 -10.43 -0.41 0.88
N ILE A 94 -10.57 0.87 0.56
CA ILE A 94 -9.66 1.59 -0.32
C ILE A 94 -8.64 2.35 0.53
N VAL A 95 -7.36 2.26 0.19
CA VAL A 95 -6.29 3.07 0.77
C VAL A 95 -5.61 3.84 -0.36
N ILE A 96 -5.77 5.16 -0.41
CA ILE A 96 -5.37 5.95 -1.58
C ILE A 96 -4.48 7.15 -1.21
N ASN A 97 -3.44 7.37 -2.00
CA ASN A 97 -2.65 8.61 -1.93
C ASN A 97 -3.49 9.74 -2.54
N SER A 98 -3.99 10.67 -1.75
CA SER A 98 -4.79 11.79 -2.26
C SER A 98 -4.55 13.05 -1.45
N PRO A 99 -4.36 14.22 -2.09
CA PRO A 99 -4.29 15.50 -1.39
C PRO A 99 -5.65 15.95 -0.86
N GLU A 100 -6.73 15.47 -1.47
CA GLU A 100 -8.11 15.85 -1.18
C GLU A 100 -8.93 14.65 -0.71
N THR A 101 -10.08 14.92 -0.10
CA THR A 101 -11.03 13.87 0.32
C THR A 101 -11.56 13.13 -0.90
N PRO A 102 -11.28 11.81 -1.05
CA PRO A 102 -11.78 11.04 -2.17
C PRO A 102 -13.27 10.73 -1.98
N THR A 103 -13.99 10.57 -3.09
CA THR A 103 -15.41 10.19 -3.09
C THR A 103 -15.56 8.78 -3.65
N PHE A 104 -15.81 7.81 -2.77
CA PHE A 104 -16.10 6.42 -3.14
C PHE A 104 -17.25 5.87 -2.31
N ASN A 105 -18.01 4.94 -2.88
CA ASN A 105 -19.02 4.16 -2.15
C ASN A 105 -18.37 2.97 -1.40
N TYR A 106 -17.22 3.21 -0.79
CA TYR A 106 -16.46 2.24 0.01
C TYR A 106 -15.82 2.94 1.20
N ARG A 107 -15.61 2.19 2.28
CA ARG A 107 -14.77 2.66 3.38
C ARG A 107 -13.38 2.98 2.83
N THR A 108 -12.94 4.22 3.01
CA THR A 108 -11.74 4.73 2.36
C THR A 108 -10.82 5.39 3.37
N PHE A 109 -9.53 5.05 3.29
CA PHE A 109 -8.45 5.71 4.00
C PHE A 109 -7.62 6.50 2.99
N TYR A 110 -7.25 7.73 3.33
CA TYR A 110 -6.43 8.54 2.45
C TYR A 110 -5.44 9.40 3.21
N THR A 111 -4.33 9.68 2.53
CA THR A 111 -3.30 10.62 2.99
C THR A 111 -2.62 11.26 1.79
N ASN A 112 -2.06 12.45 1.97
CA ASN A 112 -1.25 13.09 0.93
C ASN A 112 0.19 12.57 1.01
N ALA A 113 0.39 11.30 0.61
CA ALA A 113 1.71 10.66 0.67
C ALA A 113 2.75 11.38 -0.19
N THR A 114 2.33 12.04 -1.28
CA THR A 114 3.18 12.88 -2.11
C THR A 114 3.79 14.02 -1.30
N GLN A 115 2.97 14.79 -0.57
CA GLN A 115 3.46 15.89 0.26
C GLN A 115 4.31 15.38 1.43
N ILE A 116 3.92 14.26 2.05
CA ILE A 116 4.70 13.63 3.12
C ILE A 116 6.09 13.26 2.59
N ALA A 117 6.18 12.61 1.43
CA ALA A 117 7.45 12.23 0.82
C ALA A 117 8.37 13.45 0.61
N VAL A 118 7.83 14.56 0.09
CA VAL A 118 8.58 15.80 -0.09
C VAL A 118 9.08 16.35 1.25
N ASN A 119 8.22 16.40 2.27
CA ASN A 119 8.56 16.93 3.60
C ASN A 119 9.67 16.12 4.30
N PHE A 120 9.70 14.80 4.08
CA PHE A 120 10.70 13.91 4.67
C PHE A 120 11.91 13.66 3.75
N GLY A 121 12.02 14.37 2.62
CA GLY A 121 13.14 14.23 1.68
C GLY A 121 13.18 12.88 0.94
N LEU A 122 12.06 12.15 0.89
CA LEU A 122 11.92 10.86 0.21
C LEU A 122 11.60 11.08 -1.28
N VAL A 123 12.53 11.71 -1.98
CA VAL A 123 12.41 12.03 -3.41
C VAL A 123 13.58 11.43 -4.17
N LYS A 124 13.30 10.60 -5.18
CA LYS A 124 14.32 9.97 -6.03
C LYS A 124 14.19 10.44 -7.47
N SER A 125 15.22 11.11 -7.98
CA SER A 125 15.25 11.65 -9.36
C SER A 125 14.03 12.54 -9.67
N GLY A 126 13.57 13.33 -8.70
CA GLY A 126 12.39 14.19 -8.82
C GLY A 126 11.04 13.50 -8.57
N TRP A 127 11.02 12.20 -8.30
CA TRP A 127 9.80 11.44 -8.01
C TRP A 127 9.62 11.23 -6.51
N PRO A 128 8.50 11.68 -5.92
CA PRO A 128 8.13 11.37 -4.55
C PRO A 128 7.94 9.85 -4.35
N LEU A 129 8.62 9.28 -3.36
CA LEU A 129 8.52 7.85 -3.01
C LEU A 129 7.36 7.63 -2.04
N VAL A 130 6.18 7.37 -2.59
CA VAL A 130 4.93 7.27 -1.82
C VAL A 130 4.63 5.88 -1.29
N ASN A 131 5.25 4.84 -1.84
CA ASN A 131 4.93 3.43 -1.58
C ASN A 131 5.02 3.06 -0.09
N ILE A 132 6.14 3.37 0.57
CA ILE A 132 6.34 3.01 1.98
C ILE A 132 5.44 3.85 2.89
N ILE A 133 5.24 5.12 2.59
CA ILE A 133 4.35 6.03 3.31
C ILE A 133 2.91 5.49 3.30
N MET A 134 2.47 4.98 2.15
CA MET A 134 1.15 4.36 2.00
C MET A 134 0.99 3.08 2.84
N LEU A 135 2.08 2.37 3.18
CA LEU A 135 2.01 1.24 4.11
C LEU A 135 1.62 1.69 5.52
N GLY A 136 2.09 2.84 6.00
CA GLY A 136 1.65 3.41 7.27
C GLY A 136 0.13 3.65 7.31
N SER A 137 -0.43 4.11 6.19
CA SER A 137 -1.89 4.28 6.04
C SER A 137 -2.63 2.95 6.00
N LEU A 138 -2.05 1.97 5.29
CA LEU A 138 -2.62 0.63 5.13
C LEU A 138 -2.68 -0.13 6.46
N ILE A 139 -1.60 -0.16 7.24
CA ILE A 139 -1.60 -0.91 8.50
C ILE A 139 -2.56 -0.30 9.52
N LYS A 140 -2.79 1.02 9.49
CA LYS A 140 -3.88 1.66 10.26
C LYS A 140 -5.26 1.18 9.81
N ALA A 141 -5.47 1.07 8.50
CA ALA A 141 -6.73 0.57 7.95
C ALA A 141 -6.97 -0.93 8.26
N ILE A 142 -5.89 -1.73 8.33
CA ILE A 142 -5.94 -3.16 8.67
C ILE A 142 -6.14 -3.38 10.18
N GLY A 143 -5.40 -2.64 11.02
CA GLY A 143 -5.48 -2.71 12.48
C GLY A 143 -4.93 -3.99 13.11
N LYS A 144 -4.25 -4.84 12.34
CA LYS A 144 -3.68 -6.13 12.81
C LYS A 144 -2.17 -6.25 12.64
N ILE A 145 -1.58 -5.41 11.79
CA ILE A 145 -0.14 -5.38 11.53
C ILE A 145 0.46 -4.23 12.32
N SER A 146 1.51 -4.51 13.10
CA SER A 146 2.11 -3.57 14.02
C SER A 146 3.04 -2.60 13.29
N LEU A 147 3.03 -1.34 13.74
CA LEU A 147 3.95 -0.32 13.23
C LEU A 147 5.41 -0.71 13.50
N ASN A 148 5.68 -1.35 14.63
CA ASN A 148 7.02 -1.84 14.99
C ASN A 148 7.55 -2.90 14.00
N SER A 149 6.71 -3.86 13.60
CA SER A 149 7.12 -4.87 12.62
C SER A 149 7.32 -4.28 11.23
N LEU A 150 6.54 -3.28 10.85
CA LEU A 150 6.80 -2.52 9.62
C LEU A 150 8.12 -1.73 9.68
N GLU A 151 8.44 -1.12 10.81
CA GLU A 151 9.71 -0.42 11.01
C GLU A 151 10.92 -1.36 10.93
N LYS A 152 10.82 -2.56 11.54
CA LYS A 152 11.85 -3.60 11.42
C LYS A 152 12.04 -4.08 9.99
N ALA A 153 10.95 -4.33 9.27
CA ALA A 153 11.02 -4.70 7.85
C ALA A 153 11.72 -3.62 7.00
N ILE A 154 11.55 -2.34 7.35
CA ILE A 154 12.26 -1.23 6.70
C ILE A 154 13.74 -1.22 7.06
N ASP A 155 14.09 -1.49 8.33
CA ASP A 155 15.49 -1.58 8.78
C ASP A 155 16.24 -2.75 8.10
N GLU A 156 15.55 -3.84 7.76
CA GLU A 156 16.13 -4.98 7.04
C GLU A 156 16.34 -4.70 5.53
N GLU A 157 15.47 -3.90 4.91
CA GLU A 157 15.49 -3.63 3.47
C GLU A 157 16.40 -2.45 3.07
N PHE A 158 16.59 -1.47 3.95
CA PHE A 158 17.27 -0.21 3.62
C PHE A 158 18.41 0.15 4.56
N ASP A 159 19.42 0.83 4.02
CA ASP A 159 20.48 1.44 4.83
C ASP A 159 19.91 2.42 5.87
N GLU A 160 20.56 2.52 7.02
CA GLU A 160 20.13 3.26 8.22
C GLU A 160 19.55 4.65 7.91
N LYS A 161 20.24 5.45 7.08
CA LYS A 161 19.78 6.80 6.73
C LYS A 161 18.44 6.81 5.99
N ILE A 162 18.24 5.87 5.06
CA ILE A 162 17.02 5.76 4.27
C ILE A 162 15.91 5.15 5.14
N ALA A 163 16.25 4.16 5.96
CA ALA A 163 15.33 3.53 6.90
C ALA A 163 14.75 4.57 7.87
N GLU A 164 15.58 5.40 8.51
CA GLU A 164 15.15 6.45 9.45
C GLU A 164 14.15 7.44 8.84
N SER A 165 14.41 7.92 7.62
CA SER A 165 13.47 8.83 6.93
C SER A 165 12.15 8.14 6.62
N ASN A 166 12.17 6.87 6.18
CA ASN A 166 10.96 6.09 5.94
C ASN A 166 10.18 5.84 7.23
N LYS A 167 10.84 5.44 8.33
CA LYS A 167 10.20 5.20 9.63
C LYS A 167 9.45 6.44 10.14
N LYS A 168 10.07 7.63 10.04
CA LYS A 168 9.41 8.90 10.38
C LYS A 168 8.19 9.18 9.49
N ALA A 169 8.33 8.94 8.19
CA ALA A 169 7.24 9.18 7.24
C ALA A 169 6.06 8.21 7.43
N ILE A 170 6.31 6.92 7.74
CA ILE A 170 5.22 5.96 8.02
C ILE A 170 4.51 6.25 9.34
N ARG A 171 5.23 6.67 10.40
CA ARG A 171 4.61 7.10 11.67
C ARG A 171 3.68 8.27 11.43
N TYR A 172 4.18 9.29 10.71
CA TYR A 172 3.38 10.45 10.35
C TYR A 172 2.14 10.06 9.53
N ALA A 173 2.29 9.19 8.53
CA ALA A 173 1.17 8.71 7.74
C ALA A 173 0.17 7.91 8.58
N TYR A 174 0.64 6.99 9.41
CA TYR A 174 -0.20 6.23 10.34
C TYR A 174 -1.05 7.16 11.20
N GLU A 175 -0.45 8.16 11.83
CA GLU A 175 -1.17 9.11 12.69
C GLU A 175 -2.17 9.97 11.89
N ASN A 176 -1.75 10.52 10.75
CA ASN A 176 -2.49 11.55 10.03
C ASN A 176 -3.42 11.03 8.91
N THR A 177 -3.43 9.72 8.63
CA THR A 177 -4.37 9.13 7.68
C THR A 177 -5.80 9.38 8.13
N LYS A 178 -6.63 9.87 7.21
CA LYS A 178 -8.05 10.17 7.41
C LYS A 178 -8.92 9.03 6.89
N GLU A 179 -10.06 8.84 7.52
CA GLU A 179 -11.07 7.85 7.14
C GLU A 179 -12.33 8.56 6.62
N VAL A 180 -12.82 8.12 5.47
CA VAL A 180 -14.15 8.43 4.95
C VAL A 180 -15.00 7.17 5.09
N LYS A 181 -16.01 7.24 5.96
CA LYS A 181 -17.00 6.16 6.11
C LYS A 181 -18.02 6.26 4.97
N LEU A 182 -18.60 5.13 4.59
CA LEU A 182 -19.62 5.03 3.54
C LEU A 182 -20.63 6.17 3.65
N VAL A 183 -20.74 6.97 2.60
CA VAL A 183 -21.89 7.86 2.42
C VAL A 183 -23.01 6.96 1.92
N VAL A 184 -23.77 6.39 2.84
CA VAL A 184 -25.07 5.80 2.51
C VAL A 184 -25.99 6.98 2.24
N ALA A 185 -26.24 7.28 0.96
CA ALA A 185 -27.39 8.07 0.57
C ALA A 185 -28.65 7.21 0.67
#